data_AF-T1CLN3-F1
#
_entry.id   AF-T1CLN3-F1
#
_cell.length_a   1.000
_cell.length_b   1.000
_cell.length_c   1.000
_cell.angle_alpha   90.00
_cell.angle_beta   90.00
_cell.angle_gamma   90.00
#
_symmetry.space_group_name_H-M   'P 1'
#
loop_
_entity.id
_entity.type
_entity.pdbx_description
1 polymer ?
#
loop_
_entity_poly.entity_id
_entity_poly.type
_entity_poly.pdbx_seq_one_letter_code
_entity_poly.pdbx_strand_id
1 'polypeptide(L)' 'MTDPTPTTPLMAQYEGVKSRYPGHLVLFRVGDFYETFGEDARRLSQELDVVLTARGPDASGTRTAMAGVPHHSV' A
#
# COMPACT_ATOMS: atom_id res chain seq x y z
N MET A 1 -2.63 17.91 -14.14
CA MET A 1 -3.66 18.44 -13.23
C MET A 1 -4.46 17.23 -12.80
N THR A 2 -4.01 16.55 -11.75
CA THR A 2 -4.60 15.29 -11.28
C THR A 2 -5.36 15.64 -10.02
N ASP A 3 -6.69 15.61 -10.09
CA ASP A 3 -7.56 15.79 -8.92
C ASP A 3 -7.14 14.81 -7.81
N PRO A 4 -7.05 15.24 -6.54
CA PRO A 4 -6.91 14.30 -5.44
C PRO A 4 -8.22 13.50 -5.38
N THR A 5 -8.18 12.28 -5.91
CA THR A 5 -9.21 11.25 -5.66
C THR A 5 -9.53 11.25 -4.16
N PRO A 6 -10.78 11.04 -3.71
CA PRO A 6 -11.11 10.97 -2.29
C PRO A 6 -10.35 9.82 -1.62
N THR A 7 -9.14 10.13 -1.20
CA THR A 7 -8.17 9.21 -0.61
C THR A 7 -8.54 9.03 0.85
N THR A 8 -8.74 7.78 1.28
CA THR A 8 -9.03 7.48 2.69
C THR A 8 -7.94 8.06 3.60
N PRO A 9 -8.25 8.42 4.87
CA PRO A 9 -7.25 8.97 5.79
C PRO A 9 -5.96 8.11 5.89
N LEU A 10 -6.10 6.78 5.78
CA LEU A 10 -4.95 5.87 5.77
C LEU A 10 -4.05 6.08 4.54
N MET A 11 -4.65 6.18 3.36
CA MET A 11 -3.89 6.35 2.13
C MET A 11 -3.21 7.71 2.06
N ALA A 12 -3.85 8.76 2.60
CA ALA A 12 -3.22 10.08 2.70
C ALA A 12 -1.98 10.06 3.61
N GLN A 13 -2.04 9.30 4.72
CA GLN A 13 -0.88 9.08 5.58
C GLN A 13 0.21 8.26 4.87
N TYR A 14 -0.18 7.20 4.16
CA TYR A 14 0.75 6.37 3.38
C TYR A 14 1.50 7.20 2.34
N GLU A 15 0.79 7.98 1.52
CA GLU A 15 1.38 8.87 0.51
C GLU A 15 2.30 9.93 1.15
N GLY A 16 1.89 10.48 2.30
CA GLY A 16 2.70 11.41 3.08
C GLY A 16 4.04 10.81 3.55
N VAL A 17 4.07 9.53 3.90
CA VAL A 17 5.32 8.81 4.23
C VAL A 17 6.09 8.46 2.96
N LYS A 18 5.40 7.94 1.93
CA LYS A 18 6.00 7.51 0.67
C LYS A 18 6.72 8.64 -0.06
N SER A 19 6.16 9.86 -0.06
CA SER A 19 6.78 11.05 -0.65
C SER A 19 8.15 11.40 -0.04
N ARG A 20 8.42 10.97 1.19
CA ARG A 20 9.73 11.17 1.86
C ARG A 20 10.78 10.15 1.43
N TYR A 21 10.36 9.02 0.87
CA TYR A 21 11.22 7.90 0.48
C TYR A 21 10.99 7.49 -0.99
N PRO A 22 11.28 8.39 -1.96
CA PRO A 22 11.13 8.08 -3.37
C PRO A 22 12.04 6.90 -3.76
N GLY A 23 11.50 5.94 -4.51
CA GLY A 23 12.24 4.76 -4.99
C GLY A 23 12.40 3.61 -4.00
N HIS A 24 12.01 3.79 -2.73
CA HIS A 24 12.05 2.74 -1.70
C HIS A 24 10.68 2.09 -1.51
N LEU A 25 10.64 0.80 -1.16
CA LEU A 25 9.40 0.15 -0.70
C LEU A 25 9.07 0.65 0.71
N VAL A 26 7.83 1.09 0.93
CA VAL A 26 7.36 1.54 2.25
C VAL A 26 6.43 0.49 2.84
N LEU A 27 6.92 -0.25 3.82
CA LEU A 27 6.13 -1.18 4.63
C LEU A 27 5.35 -0.40 5.69
N PHE A 28 4.06 -0.22 5.47
CA PHE A 28 3.19 0.54 6.36
C PHE A 28 2.49 -0.38 7.35
N ARG A 29 2.73 -0.20 8.65
CA ARG A 29 2.14 -1.08 9.66
C ARG A 29 0.66 -0.77 9.85
N VAL A 30 -0.19 -1.77 9.61
CA VAL A 30 -1.63 -1.74 9.86
C VAL A 30 -1.95 -2.93 10.77
N GLY A 31 -2.11 -2.66 12.06
CA GLY A 31 -2.29 -3.71 13.07
C GLY A 31 -1.09 -4.66 13.13
N ASP A 32 -1.36 -5.94 12.82
CA ASP A 32 -0.38 -7.03 12.86
C ASP A 32 0.27 -7.33 11.49
N PHE A 33 0.01 -6.51 10.48
CA PHE A 33 0.61 -6.65 9.15
C PHE A 33 1.41 -5.40 8.77
N TYR A 34 2.48 -5.62 8.01
CA TYR A 34 3.09 -4.58 7.21
C TYR A 34 2.51 -4.67 5.80
N GLU A 35 1.79 -3.62 5.41
CA GLU A 35 1.11 -3.53 4.13
C GLU A 35 1.79 -2.52 3.21
N THR A 36 1.76 -2.81 1.92
CA THR A 36 2.21 -1.94 0.83
C THR A 36 1.06 -1.77 -0.16
N PHE A 37 1.03 -0.66 -0.88
CA PHE A 37 -0.07 -0.33 -1.78
C PHE A 37 0.42 0.06 -3.18
N GLY A 38 -0.44 -0.14 -4.18
CA GLY A 38 -0.21 0.30 -5.55
C GLY A 38 0.93 -0.45 -6.24
N GLU A 39 1.90 0.28 -6.77
CA GLU A 39 3.07 -0.29 -7.45
C GLU A 39 4.00 -1.04 -6.48
N ASP A 40 4.16 -0.52 -5.27
CA ASP A 40 4.99 -1.17 -4.24
C ASP A 40 4.44 -2.55 -3.89
N ALA A 41 3.11 -2.71 -3.85
CA ALA A 41 2.47 -4.00 -3.62
C ALA A 41 2.80 -5.02 -4.70
N ARG A 42 2.78 -4.59 -5.97
CA ARG A 42 3.12 -5.46 -7.11
C ARG A 42 4.58 -5.89 -7.05
N ARG A 43 5.47 -4.95 -6.74
CA ARG A 43 6.90 -5.22 -6.60
C ARG A 43 7.19 -6.13 -5.41
N LEU A 44 6.59 -5.86 -4.24
CA LEU A 44 6.74 -6.70 -3.05
C LEU A 44 6.28 -8.15 -3.33
N SER A 45 5.13 -8.30 -3.99
CA SER A 45 4.60 -9.61 -4.36
C SER A 45 5.55 -10.40 -5.27
N GLN A 46 6.15 -9.74 -6.26
CA GLN A 46 7.09 -10.38 -7.18
C GLN A 46 8.42 -10.75 -6.52
N GLU A 47 8.97 -9.86 -5.69
CA GLU A 47 10.30 -10.04 -5.11
C GLU A 47 10.30 -10.99 -3.90
N LEU A 48 9.23 -11.00 -3.11
CA LEU A 48 9.13 -11.79 -1.88
C LEU A 48 8.20 -13.01 -2.00
N ASP A 49 7.67 -13.27 -3.20
CA ASP A 49 6.70 -14.34 -3.47
C ASP A 49 5.51 -14.32 -2.49
N VAL A 50 5.03 -13.11 -2.18
CA VAL A 50 3.86 -12.89 -1.31
C VAL A 50 2.62 -12.65 -2.16
N VAL A 51 1.45 -13.06 -1.66
CA VAL A 51 0.20 -12.94 -2.40
C VAL A 51 -0.15 -11.47 -2.65
N LEU A 52 -0.28 -11.09 -3.92
CA LEU A 52 -0.88 -9.82 -4.33
C LEU A 52 -2.39 -9.90 -4.21
N THR A 53 -2.97 -9.06 -3.37
CA THR A 53 -4.41 -8.89 -3.23
C THR A 53 -4.82 -7.46 -3.62
N ALA A 54 -6.11 -7.15 -3.48
CA ALA A 54 -6.61 -5.81 -3.69
C ALA A 54 -7.49 -5.41 -2.50
N ARG A 55 -7.26 -4.20 -1.99
CA ARG A 55 -8.16 -3.59 -1.03
C ARG A 55 -9.46 -3.22 -1.74
N GLY A 56 -10.59 -3.53 -1.09
CA GLY A 56 -11.94 -3.21 -1.56
C GLY A 56 -12.12 -1.72 -1.88
N PRO A 57 -13.20 -1.38 -2.61
CA PRO A 57 -13.35 -0.05 -3.20
C PRO A 57 -13.19 1.05 -2.17
N ASP A 58 -12.29 1.99 -2.45
CA ASP A 58 -12.32 3.29 -1.77
C ASP A 58 -13.64 4.03 -2.10
N ALA A 59 -13.83 5.24 -1.57
CA ALA A 59 -15.03 6.03 -1.79
C ALA A 59 -15.34 6.30 -3.29
N SER A 60 -14.39 6.05 -4.20
CA SER A 60 -14.53 6.20 -5.65
C SER A 60 -14.88 4.89 -6.39
N GLY A 61 -14.98 3.75 -5.68
CA GLY A 61 -15.20 2.44 -6.31
C GLY A 61 -13.90 1.77 -6.79
N THR A 62 -12.74 2.38 -6.55
CA THR A 62 -11.46 1.91 -7.10
C THR A 62 -10.81 0.88 -6.18
N ARG A 63 -10.37 -0.23 -6.77
CA ARG A 63 -9.58 -1.27 -6.06
C ARG A 63 -8.11 -0.92 -6.09
N THR A 64 -7.50 -0.83 -4.92
CA THR A 64 -6.05 -0.54 -4.78
C THR A 64 -5.30 -1.85 -4.57
N ALA A 65 -4.27 -2.11 -5.39
CA ALA A 65 -3.39 -3.26 -5.22
C ALA A 65 -2.72 -3.23 -3.84
N MET A 66 -2.65 -4.37 -3.16
CA MET A 66 -2.18 -4.48 -1.79
C MET A 66 -1.41 -5.79 -1.61
N ALA A 67 -0.28 -5.73 -0.94
CA ALA A 67 0.48 -6.91 -0.52
C ALA A 67 1.02 -6.66 0.88
N GLY A 68 1.07 -7.68 1.71
CA GLY A 68 1.51 -7.53 3.09
C GLY A 68 2.11 -8.79 3.69
N VAL A 69 2.93 -8.56 4.72
CA VAL A 69 3.59 -9.61 5.50
C VAL A 69 3.20 -9.48 6.97
N PRO A 70 3.07 -10.59 7.71
CA PRO A 70 2.80 -10.53 9.13
C PRO A 70 3.97 -9.87 9.88
N HIS A 71 3.65 -8.99 10.84
CA HIS A 71 4.63 -8.27 11.65
C HIS A 71 5.58 -9.22 12.40
N HIS A 72 5.08 -10.37 12.83
CA HIS A 72 5.85 -11.39 13.55
C HIS A 72 6.80 -12.21 12.66
N SER A 73 6.79 -11.99 11.36
CA SER A 73 7.63 -12.71 10.38
C SER A 73 8.64 -11.80 9.69
N VAL A 74 8.88 -10.60 10.24
CA VAL A 74 9.90 -9.64 9.80
C VAL A 74 11.16 -9.77 10.66
#